data_AF-A0A5C6M4X0-F1
#
_entry.id   AF-A0A5C6M4X0-F1
#
_cell.length_a   1.000
_cell.length_b   1.000
_cell.length_c   1.000
_cell.angle_alpha   90.00
_cell.angle_beta   90.00
_cell.angle_gamma   90.00
#
_symmetry.space_group_name_H-M   'P 1'
#
loop_
_entity.id
_entity.type
_entity.pdbx_description
1 polymer ?
#
loop_
_entity_poly.entity_id
_entity_poly.type
_entity_poly.pdbx_seq_one_letter_code
_entity_poly.pdbx_strand_id
1 'polypeptide(L)'
;MIDFVGSLLARRLAEAGVGLITIDAQAPQNGLKRYFSWDDHVIPMYDWDLGPAMQFRARDMDPALSTLIEDIHQRGQDRRILVVAMGEFGRTPRLSSSGGLQGRDHWPHAMSVLVSGGGWRMGQVVGATTGRAEYPVERPLTPQDLLATIYRHLGIDPEHEFLDFAGRPQRILTHGQPIRELL
;
A
#
# COMPACT_ATOMS: atom_id res chain seq x y z
N MET A 1 -18.24 6.36 4.31
CA MET A 1 -17.34 5.30 3.84
C MET A 1 -17.95 4.81 2.54
N ILE A 2 -17.37 5.19 1.39
CA ILE A 2 -17.80 4.66 0.09
C ILE A 2 -16.86 3.50 -0.17
N ASP A 3 -17.28 2.31 0.23
CA ASP A 3 -16.55 1.08 -0.07
C ASP A 3 -16.86 0.71 -1.53
N PHE A 4 -15.85 0.27 -2.28
CA PHE A 4 -15.87 -0.03 -3.74
C PHE A 4 -15.68 1.16 -4.68
N VAL A 5 -14.50 1.80 -4.62
CA VAL A 5 -14.00 2.65 -5.70
C VAL A 5 -13.10 1.82 -6.62
N GLY A 6 -13.58 1.39 -7.78
CA GLY A 6 -12.71 0.81 -8.81
C GLY A 6 -11.72 1.85 -9.36
N SER A 7 -10.59 1.42 -9.93
CA SER A 7 -9.51 2.31 -10.44
C SER A 7 -10.01 3.46 -11.32
N LEU A 8 -10.99 3.21 -12.19
CA LEU A 8 -11.57 4.25 -13.04
C LEU A 8 -12.28 5.35 -12.24
N LEU A 9 -13.04 4.97 -11.21
CA LEU A 9 -13.72 5.93 -10.35
C LEU A 9 -12.70 6.71 -9.51
N ALA A 10 -11.66 6.05 -8.99
CA ALA A 10 -10.58 6.72 -8.26
C ALA A 10 -9.91 7.80 -9.13
N ARG A 11 -9.54 7.46 -10.37
CA ARG A 11 -8.99 8.44 -11.32
C ARG A 11 -9.94 9.63 -11.54
N ARG A 12 -11.24 9.37 -11.72
CA ARG A 12 -12.24 10.45 -11.91
C ARG A 12 -12.42 11.33 -10.68
N LEU A 13 -12.39 10.74 -9.48
CA LEU A 13 -12.42 11.49 -8.22
C LEU A 13 -11.18 12.38 -8.07
N ALA A 14 -10.00 11.87 -8.42
CA ALA A 14 -8.76 12.64 -8.40
C ALA A 14 -8.82 13.81 -9.40
N GLU A 15 -9.31 13.58 -10.62
CA GLU A 15 -9.53 14.63 -11.61
C GLU A 15 -10.51 15.70 -11.12
N ALA A 16 -11.58 15.28 -10.42
CA ALA A 16 -12.57 16.17 -9.79
C ALA A 16 -12.03 16.91 -8.55
N GLY A 17 -10.80 16.64 -8.11
CA GLY A 17 -10.14 17.36 -7.03
C GLY A 17 -10.25 16.74 -5.64
N VAL A 18 -10.63 15.47 -5.53
CA VAL A 18 -10.56 14.75 -4.25
C VAL A 18 -9.09 14.58 -3.83
N GLY A 19 -8.75 15.00 -2.61
CA GLY A 19 -7.37 15.05 -2.12
C GLY A 19 -6.79 13.74 -1.61
N LEU A 20 -7.63 12.79 -1.18
CA LEU A 20 -7.22 11.46 -0.73
C LEU A 20 -8.27 10.44 -1.13
N ILE A 21 -7.84 9.36 -1.78
CA ILE A 21 -8.72 8.29 -2.26
C ILE A 21 -8.11 6.96 -1.84
N THR A 22 -8.89 6.15 -1.14
CA THR A 22 -8.51 4.78 -0.81
C THR A 22 -9.22 3.83 -1.76
N ILE A 23 -8.44 2.99 -2.42
CA ILE A 23 -8.96 1.84 -3.17
C ILE A 23 -8.74 0.62 -2.30
N ASP A 24 -9.82 -0.02 -1.89
CA ASP A 24 -9.75 -1.35 -1.29
C ASP A 24 -10.02 -2.39 -2.36
N ALA A 25 -9.04 -3.26 -2.60
CA ALA A 25 -9.14 -4.34 -3.58
C ALA A 25 -9.89 -5.54 -3.00
N GLN A 26 -11.14 -5.28 -2.62
CA GLN A 26 -12.10 -6.30 -2.28
C GLN A 26 -12.55 -7.05 -3.53
N ALA A 27 -13.27 -8.15 -3.32
CA ALA A 27 -13.67 -9.11 -4.33
C ALA A 27 -14.17 -8.51 -5.66
N PRO A 28 -13.62 -8.93 -6.82
CA PRO A 28 -14.16 -8.58 -8.13
C PRO A 28 -15.47 -9.31 -8.44
N GLN A 29 -15.86 -10.32 -7.65
CA GLN A 29 -17.05 -11.13 -7.89
C GLN A 29 -17.89 -11.29 -6.62
N ASN A 30 -19.09 -10.74 -6.66
CA ASN A 30 -20.09 -10.91 -5.61
C ASN A 30 -20.47 -12.39 -5.42
N GLY A 31 -20.57 -12.85 -4.17
CA GLY A 31 -21.06 -14.18 -3.83
C GLY A 31 -20.02 -15.29 -3.72
N LEU A 32 -18.72 -14.99 -3.95
CA LEU A 32 -17.65 -15.93 -3.64
C LEU A 32 -17.35 -15.90 -2.12
N LYS A 33 -17.43 -17.06 -1.46
CA LYS A 33 -17.11 -17.23 -0.02
C LYS A 33 -15.65 -16.92 0.35
N ARG A 34 -14.79 -16.68 -0.65
CA ARG A 34 -13.33 -16.68 -0.57
C ARG A 34 -12.72 -15.28 -0.45
N TYR A 35 -13.52 -14.25 -0.17
CA TYR A 35 -13.22 -12.91 -0.65
C TYR A 35 -13.57 -11.80 0.37
N PHE A 36 -13.16 -11.96 1.63
CA PHE A 36 -13.74 -11.16 2.71
C PHE A 36 -12.86 -10.11 3.38
N SER A 37 -11.58 -9.93 3.00
CA SER A 37 -10.76 -8.92 3.67
C SER A 37 -9.49 -8.54 2.91
N TRP A 38 -8.98 -7.36 3.28
CA TRP A 38 -7.61 -6.88 3.07
C TRP A 38 -6.58 -7.66 3.94
N ASP A 39 -7.05 -8.27 5.04
CA ASP A 39 -6.28 -9.19 5.90
C ASP A 39 -6.27 -10.60 5.29
N ASP A 40 -5.36 -10.84 4.35
CA ASP A 40 -5.26 -12.10 3.62
C ASP A 40 -4.27 -13.05 4.31
N HIS A 41 -4.74 -14.17 4.82
CA HIS A 41 -3.94 -15.21 5.44
C HIS A 41 -4.65 -16.55 5.25
N VAL A 42 -4.01 -17.64 5.63
CA VAL A 42 -4.62 -18.97 5.51
C VAL A 42 -5.96 -19.05 6.28
N ILE A 43 -7.02 -19.53 5.63
CA ILE A 43 -8.34 -19.76 6.26
C ILE A 43 -8.83 -21.18 5.95
N PRO A 44 -8.61 -22.15 6.86
CA PRO A 44 -8.98 -23.55 6.63
C PRO A 44 -10.48 -23.76 6.34
N MET A 45 -11.35 -22.93 6.93
CA MET A 45 -12.81 -23.01 6.72
C MET A 45 -13.23 -22.77 5.26
N TYR A 46 -12.39 -22.10 4.47
CA TYR A 46 -12.67 -21.76 3.08
C TYR A 46 -11.75 -22.44 2.07
N ASP A 47 -10.92 -23.39 2.54
CA ASP A 47 -9.87 -24.01 1.73
C ASP A 47 -9.00 -22.93 1.05
N TRP A 48 -8.56 -21.97 1.86
CA TRP A 48 -7.89 -20.74 1.42
C TRP A 48 -6.41 -20.79 1.80
N ASP A 49 -5.59 -21.29 0.87
CA ASP A 49 -4.13 -21.27 0.96
C ASP A 49 -3.58 -19.96 0.40
N LEU A 50 -2.64 -19.33 1.11
CA LEU A 50 -2.15 -17.98 0.78
C LEU A 50 -1.53 -17.91 -0.62
N GLY A 51 -0.76 -18.92 -1.04
CA GLY A 51 -0.06 -18.88 -2.33
C GLY A 51 -1.04 -18.82 -3.51
N PRO A 52 -1.94 -19.82 -3.65
CA PRO A 52 -3.01 -19.80 -4.65
C PRO A 52 -3.95 -18.59 -4.52
N ALA A 53 -4.26 -18.15 -3.29
CA ALA A 53 -5.07 -16.95 -3.04
C ALA A 53 -4.43 -15.69 -3.63
N MET A 54 -3.14 -15.46 -3.35
CA MET A 54 -2.40 -14.32 -3.90
C MET A 54 -2.34 -14.37 -5.43
N GLN A 55 -2.08 -15.55 -6.02
CA GLN A 55 -2.09 -15.70 -7.49
C GLN A 55 -3.47 -15.41 -8.09
N PHE A 56 -4.53 -15.83 -7.42
CA PHE A 56 -5.89 -15.58 -7.85
C PHE A 56 -6.23 -14.09 -7.80
N ARG A 57 -5.91 -13.39 -6.71
CA ARG A 57 -6.14 -11.94 -6.56
C ARG A 57 -5.27 -11.10 -7.50
N ALA A 58 -4.02 -11.53 -7.74
CA ALA A 58 -3.09 -10.82 -8.61
C ALA A 58 -3.63 -10.69 -10.05
N ARG A 59 -4.47 -11.62 -10.51
CA ARG A 59 -5.10 -11.57 -11.85
C ARG A 59 -5.93 -10.32 -12.08
N ASP A 60 -6.55 -9.79 -11.03
CA ASP A 60 -7.37 -8.59 -11.11
C ASP A 60 -6.59 -7.36 -10.63
N MET A 61 -5.82 -7.49 -9.53
CA MET A 61 -5.06 -6.38 -8.94
C MET A 61 -3.96 -5.85 -9.87
N ASP A 62 -3.14 -6.73 -10.45
CA ASP A 62 -2.00 -6.34 -11.27
C ASP A 62 -2.41 -5.50 -12.49
N PRO A 63 -3.35 -5.94 -13.35
CA PRO A 63 -3.81 -5.11 -14.46
C PRO A 63 -4.59 -3.88 -13.98
N ALA A 64 -5.35 -3.93 -12.88
CA ALA A 64 -6.08 -2.77 -12.38
C ALA A 64 -5.15 -1.64 -11.88
N LEU A 65 -4.03 -2.01 -11.22
CA LEU A 65 -3.01 -1.07 -10.77
C LEU A 65 -2.19 -0.54 -11.96
N SER A 66 -1.74 -1.42 -12.87
CA SER A 66 -0.99 -1.00 -14.07
C SER A 66 -1.81 -0.03 -14.91
N THR A 67 -3.07 -0.38 -15.21
CA THR A 67 -3.97 0.46 -16.00
C THR A 67 -4.20 1.81 -15.33
N LEU A 68 -4.37 1.86 -14.00
CA LEU A 68 -4.53 3.13 -13.28
C LEU A 68 -3.31 4.03 -13.45
N ILE A 69 -2.10 3.48 -13.27
CA ILE A 69 -0.85 4.21 -13.41
C ILE A 69 -0.70 4.70 -14.85
N GLU A 70 -0.87 3.83 -15.84
CA GLU A 70 -0.79 4.18 -17.25
C GLU A 70 -1.78 5.28 -17.63
N ASP A 71 -3.04 5.18 -17.21
CA ASP A 71 -4.07 6.20 -17.46
C ASP A 71 -3.68 7.56 -16.87
N ILE A 72 -3.13 7.59 -15.65
CA ILE A 72 -2.67 8.82 -15.00
C ILE A 72 -1.55 9.47 -15.83
N HIS A 73 -0.57 8.69 -16.29
CA HIS A 73 0.54 9.17 -17.10
C HIS A 73 0.08 9.63 -18.49
N GLN A 74 -0.73 8.86 -19.20
CA GLN A 74 -1.23 9.20 -20.54
C GLN A 74 -2.05 10.50 -20.55
N ARG A 75 -2.65 10.85 -19.40
CA ARG A 75 -3.43 12.08 -19.21
C ARG A 75 -2.61 13.27 -18.68
N GLY A 76 -1.31 13.09 -18.43
CA GLY A 76 -0.44 14.11 -17.86
C GLY A 76 -0.81 14.52 -16.43
N GLN A 77 -1.44 13.61 -15.68
CA GLN A 77 -1.84 13.83 -14.29
C GLN A 77 -0.81 13.32 -13.28
N ASP A 78 0.26 12.68 -13.74
CA ASP A 78 1.33 12.08 -12.93
C ASP A 78 2.10 13.09 -12.07
N ARG A 79 2.09 14.38 -12.42
CA ARG A 79 2.64 15.43 -11.55
C ARG A 79 1.74 15.77 -10.35
N ARG A 80 0.43 15.59 -10.50
CA ARG A 80 -0.57 15.98 -9.49
C ARG A 80 -0.98 14.80 -8.62
N ILE A 81 -1.03 13.60 -9.19
CA ILE A 81 -1.51 12.40 -8.51
C ILE A 81 -0.31 11.56 -8.09
N LEU A 82 -0.29 11.19 -6.80
CA LEU A 82 0.62 10.19 -6.25
C LEU A 82 -0.17 8.92 -5.98
N VAL A 83 0.24 7.82 -6.59
CA VAL A 83 -0.30 6.47 -6.36
C VAL A 83 0.63 5.76 -5.40
N VAL A 84 0.07 5.21 -4.33
CA VAL A 84 0.79 4.37 -3.37
C VAL A 84 0.02 3.05 -3.24
N ALA A 85 0.69 1.94 -3.55
CA ALA A 85 0.16 0.60 -3.36
C ALA A 85 1.01 -0.12 -2.31
N MET A 86 0.38 -0.47 -1.19
CA MET A 86 1.03 -1.11 -0.04
C MET A 86 0.05 -2.02 0.70
N GLY A 87 0.59 -3.01 1.41
CA GLY A 87 -0.12 -3.74 2.46
C GLY A 87 0.25 -3.21 3.86
N GLU A 88 -0.23 -3.88 4.90
CA GLU A 88 0.13 -3.56 6.30
C GLU A 88 1.50 -4.15 6.69
N PHE A 89 1.78 -5.39 6.25
CA PHE A 89 2.99 -6.15 6.57
C PHE A 89 3.46 -6.97 5.37
N GLY A 90 4.71 -7.43 5.42
CA GLY A 90 5.16 -8.55 4.59
C GLY A 90 4.65 -9.89 5.11
N ARG A 91 5.11 -10.95 4.45
CA ARG A 91 4.81 -12.35 4.80
C ARG A 91 6.07 -13.06 5.24
N THR A 92 5.90 -14.04 6.13
CA THR A 92 7.04 -14.74 6.69
C THR A 92 7.82 -15.42 5.58
N PRO A 93 9.15 -15.22 5.53
CA PRO A 93 10.00 -15.93 4.57
C PRO A 93 9.96 -17.45 4.73
N ARG A 94 9.49 -17.93 5.89
CA ARG A 94 9.23 -19.35 6.17
C ARG A 94 7.73 -19.53 6.32
N LEU A 95 7.13 -20.25 5.39
CA LEU A 95 5.69 -20.52 5.41
C LEU A 95 5.33 -21.35 6.64
N SER A 96 4.37 -20.86 7.41
CA SER A 96 3.72 -21.60 8.49
C SER A 96 2.43 -22.24 8.01
N SER A 97 2.06 -23.37 8.63
CA SER A 97 0.86 -24.12 8.27
C SER A 97 -0.25 -24.00 9.31
N SER A 98 -1.49 -23.93 8.84
CA SER A 98 -2.70 -24.04 9.65
C SER A 98 -3.72 -24.90 8.91
N GLY A 99 -4.24 -25.94 9.55
CA GLY A 99 -5.25 -26.82 8.94
C GLY A 99 -4.81 -27.54 7.66
N GLY A 100 -3.50 -27.77 7.48
CA GLY A 100 -2.94 -28.40 6.27
C GLY A 100 -2.66 -27.44 5.10
N LEU A 101 -2.94 -26.16 5.27
CA LEU A 101 -2.72 -25.09 4.30
C LEU A 101 -1.58 -24.17 4.76
N GLN A 102 -1.01 -23.36 3.86
CA GLN A 102 0.19 -22.54 4.10
C GLN A 102 -0.11 -21.03 4.16
N GLY A 103 0.71 -20.28 4.92
CA GLY A 103 0.76 -18.81 4.92
C GLY A 103 -0.06 -18.12 6.00
N ARG A 104 0.07 -18.56 7.27
CA ARG A 104 -0.67 -17.95 8.39
C ARG A 104 -0.07 -16.65 8.90
N ASP A 105 1.25 -16.61 9.02
CA ASP A 105 1.93 -15.62 9.84
C ASP A 105 2.27 -14.33 9.08
N HIS A 106 2.30 -13.23 9.84
CA HIS A 106 2.68 -11.90 9.36
C HIS A 106 4.17 -11.66 9.62
N TRP A 107 4.77 -10.80 8.80
CA TRP A 107 6.16 -10.42 8.95
C TRP A 107 6.32 -8.90 8.98
N PRO A 108 6.27 -8.28 10.17
CA PRO A 108 6.34 -6.82 10.31
C PRO A 108 7.76 -6.27 10.08
N HIS A 109 8.77 -7.14 9.98
CA HIS A 109 10.16 -6.72 9.84
C HIS A 109 10.53 -6.28 8.42
N ALA A 110 9.74 -6.65 7.41
CA ALA A 110 9.99 -6.26 6.02
C ALA A 110 8.67 -6.17 5.26
N MET A 111 8.54 -5.16 4.39
CA MET A 111 7.45 -5.04 3.43
C MET A 111 7.97 -4.37 2.15
N SER A 112 7.16 -4.37 1.10
CA SER A 112 7.44 -3.65 -0.13
C SER A 112 6.29 -2.70 -0.45
N VAL A 113 6.63 -1.54 -0.99
CA VAL A 113 5.67 -0.49 -1.35
C VAL A 113 5.96 -0.05 -2.77
N LEU A 114 4.92 0.05 -3.59
CA LEU A 114 4.99 0.64 -4.91
C LEU A 114 4.50 2.09 -4.84
N VAL A 115 5.28 3.00 -5.43
CA VAL A 115 4.95 4.42 -5.54
C VAL A 115 5.06 4.82 -7.01
N SER A 116 4.10 5.61 -7.51
CA SER A 116 4.12 6.19 -8.86
C SER A 116 3.51 7.59 -8.89
N GLY A 117 3.97 8.45 -9.78
CA GLY A 117 3.47 9.82 -9.94
C GLY A 117 4.12 10.85 -9.00
N GLY A 118 3.35 11.82 -8.52
CA GLY A 118 3.85 12.97 -7.73
C GLY A 118 4.81 13.94 -8.45
N GLY A 119 5.08 13.72 -9.74
CA GLY A 119 6.07 14.51 -10.50
C GLY A 119 7.51 14.26 -10.05
N TRP A 120 7.76 13.10 -9.47
CA TRP A 120 8.99 12.69 -8.80
C TRP A 120 9.78 11.69 -9.63
N ARG A 121 10.99 11.33 -9.17
CA ARG A 121 11.85 10.36 -9.82
C ARG A 121 11.31 8.94 -9.63
N MET A 122 10.73 8.38 -10.69
CA MET A 122 10.18 7.02 -10.71
C MET A 122 11.09 6.03 -11.46
N GLY A 123 10.71 4.75 -11.49
CA GLY A 123 11.42 3.71 -12.23
C GLY A 123 12.70 3.21 -11.55
N GLN A 124 12.75 3.28 -10.22
CA GLN A 124 13.89 2.89 -9.41
C GLN A 124 13.47 2.00 -8.25
N VAL A 125 14.42 1.21 -7.76
CA VAL A 125 14.29 0.45 -6.50
C VAL A 125 15.03 1.24 -5.42
N VAL A 126 14.37 1.46 -4.28
CA VAL A 126 14.96 2.14 -3.12
C VAL A 126 15.14 1.12 -2.00
N GLY A 127 16.40 0.81 -1.69
CA GLY A 127 16.77 -0.16 -0.67
C GLY A 127 16.64 -1.62 -1.11
N ALA A 128 16.97 -2.51 -0.18
CA ALA A 128 16.94 -3.95 -0.39
C ALA A 128 16.78 -4.70 0.94
N THR A 129 16.32 -5.95 0.86
CA THR A 129 16.25 -6.88 1.98
C THR A 129 17.36 -7.94 1.91
N THR A 130 17.48 -8.80 2.93
CA THR A 130 18.31 -10.00 2.84
C THR A 130 17.89 -10.85 1.62
N GLY A 131 18.75 -11.76 1.17
CA GLY A 131 18.42 -12.68 0.06
C GLY A 131 17.20 -13.60 0.32
N ARG A 132 16.68 -13.61 1.55
CA ARG A 132 15.45 -14.31 1.95
C ARG A 132 14.27 -13.38 2.25
N ALA A 133 14.41 -12.07 1.99
CA ALA A 133 13.41 -11.05 2.33
C ALA A 133 13.05 -10.95 3.83
N GLU A 134 13.96 -11.34 4.72
CA GLU A 134 13.72 -11.35 6.17
C GLU A 134 13.84 -9.94 6.78
N TYR A 135 14.84 -9.16 6.38
CA TYR A 135 15.10 -7.85 6.98
C TYR A 135 15.62 -6.88 5.91
N PRO A 136 15.29 -5.58 5.99
CA PRO A 136 15.96 -4.54 5.22
C PRO A 136 17.45 -4.50 5.57
N VAL A 137 18.32 -4.46 4.55
CA VAL A 137 19.79 -4.41 4.70
C VAL A 137 20.42 -3.23 3.97
N GLU A 138 19.75 -2.72 2.94
CA GLU A 138 20.16 -1.51 2.22
C GLU A 138 19.05 -0.47 2.32
N ARG A 139 19.44 0.77 2.66
CA ARG A 139 18.53 1.92 2.82
C ARG A 139 17.23 1.56 3.57
N PRO A 140 17.32 1.08 4.82
CA PRO A 140 16.13 0.76 5.61
C PRO A 140 15.25 2.01 5.76
N LEU A 141 13.96 1.83 5.54
CA LEU A 141 12.92 2.85 5.62
C LEU A 141 11.77 2.33 6.49
N THR A 142 11.08 3.26 7.13
CA THR A 142 9.93 2.97 7.99
C THR A 142 8.64 3.43 7.29
N PRO A 143 7.46 2.94 7.74
CA PRO A 143 6.19 3.48 7.29
C PRO A 143 6.06 5.00 7.52
N GLN A 144 6.76 5.55 8.52
CA GLN A 144 6.73 6.99 8.77
C GLN A 144 7.51 7.80 7.73
N ASP A 145 8.59 7.26 7.14
CA ASP A 145 9.28 7.90 6.01
C ASP A 145 8.36 7.98 4.78
N LEU A 146 7.56 6.93 4.54
CA LEU A 146 6.55 6.94 3.49
C LEU A 146 5.44 7.96 3.78
N LEU A 147 4.94 8.04 5.01
CA LEU A 147 3.95 9.04 5.42
C LEU A 147 4.49 10.47 5.28
N ALA A 148 5.73 10.74 5.71
CA ALA A 148 6.39 12.03 5.52
C ALA A 148 6.47 12.41 4.03
N THR A 149 6.75 11.43 3.18
CA THR A 149 6.77 11.59 1.72
C THR A 149 5.37 11.96 1.19
N ILE A 150 4.33 11.24 1.60
CA ILE A 150 2.94 11.52 1.22
C ILE A 150 2.51 12.92 1.69
N TYR A 151 2.81 13.29 2.94
CA TYR A 151 2.52 14.61 3.48
C TYR A 151 3.19 15.73 2.70
N ARG A 152 4.46 15.53 2.30
CA ARG A 152 5.15 16.47 1.41
C ARG A 152 4.41 16.66 0.08
N HIS A 153 3.91 15.58 -0.55
CA HIS A 153 3.11 15.68 -1.78
C HIS A 153 1.81 16.46 -1.57
N LEU A 154 1.17 16.25 -0.42
CA LEU A 154 -0.07 16.93 -0.04
C LEU A 154 0.13 18.37 0.44
N GLY A 155 1.38 18.85 0.58
CA GLY A 155 1.69 20.16 1.17
C GLY A 155 1.41 20.24 2.66
N ILE A 156 1.39 19.11 3.36
CA ILE A 156 1.19 19.00 4.81
C ILE A 156 2.57 19.03 5.48
N ASP A 157 2.73 19.86 6.51
CA ASP A 157 3.93 19.90 7.34
C ASP A 157 3.98 18.66 8.26
N PRO A 158 4.93 17.71 8.08
CA PRO A 158 5.01 16.51 8.91
C PRO A 158 5.32 16.80 10.38
N GLU A 159 5.88 17.97 10.68
CA GLU A 159 6.19 18.38 12.05
C GLU A 159 5.01 19.05 12.75
N HIS A 160 3.85 19.15 12.08
CA HIS A 160 2.65 19.76 12.64
C HIS A 160 2.18 19.05 13.91
N GLU A 161 1.73 19.84 14.88
CA GLU A 161 1.27 19.38 16.18
C GLU A 161 -0.12 19.95 16.49
N PHE A 162 -0.98 19.12 17.07
CA PHE A 162 -2.26 19.52 17.62
C PHE A 162 -2.30 19.20 19.11
N LEU A 163 -3.04 20.00 19.89
CA LEU A 163 -3.23 19.73 21.31
C LEU A 163 -4.32 18.67 21.49
N ASP A 164 -4.06 17.66 22.31
CA ASP A 164 -5.12 16.75 22.77
C ASP A 164 -6.09 17.46 23.74
N PHE A 165 -7.14 16.75 24.18
CA PHE A 165 -8.13 17.31 25.11
C PHE A 165 -7.57 17.68 26.49
N ALA A 166 -6.34 17.27 26.82
CA ALA A 166 -5.62 17.64 28.04
C ALA A 166 -4.57 18.75 27.80
N GLY A 167 -4.50 19.30 26.59
CA GLY A 167 -3.53 20.34 26.21
C GLY A 167 -2.13 19.82 25.92
N ARG A 168 -1.94 18.50 25.72
CA ARG A 168 -0.62 17.94 25.37
C ARG A 168 -0.40 17.98 23.85
N PRO A 169 0.74 18.50 23.36
CA PRO A 169 1.06 18.43 21.95
C PRO A 169 1.16 16.99 21.45
N GLN A 170 0.47 16.70 20.35
CA GLN A 170 0.52 15.44 19.61
C GLN A 170 0.98 15.76 18.19
N ARG A 171 2.11 15.17 17.78
CA ARG A 171 2.62 15.31 16.41
C ARG A 171 1.78 14.48 15.47
N ILE A 172 1.50 14.98 14.27
CA ILE A 172 0.85 14.18 13.23
C ILE A 172 1.76 13.04 12.75
N LEU A 173 3.07 13.20 12.92
CA LEU A 173 4.09 12.20 12.62
C LEU A 173 5.14 12.20 13.73
N THR A 174 5.46 11.04 14.30
CA THR A 174 6.38 10.99 15.44
C THR A 174 7.84 11.01 15.02
N HIS A 175 8.16 10.53 13.82
CA HIS A 175 9.51 10.51 13.23
C HIS A 175 9.43 10.30 11.72
N GLY A 176 10.58 10.14 11.06
CA GLY A 176 10.67 9.85 9.63
C GLY A 176 10.96 11.10 8.81
N GLN A 177 11.45 10.89 7.60
CA GLN A 177 11.79 11.95 6.65
C GLN A 177 11.34 11.55 5.25
N PRO A 178 11.00 12.52 4.38
CA PRO A 178 10.68 12.21 2.99
C PRO A 178 11.78 11.38 2.32
N ILE A 179 11.38 10.40 1.52
CA ILE A 179 12.30 9.49 0.81
C ILE A 179 13.00 10.30 -0.27
N ARG A 180 14.21 10.78 0.05
CA ARG A 180 15.03 11.65 -0.80
C ARG A 180 15.30 11.09 -2.20
N GLU A 181 15.30 9.78 -2.36
CA GLU A 181 15.54 9.13 -3.64
C GLU A 181 14.40 9.38 -4.65
N LEU A 182 13.18 9.65 -4.16
CA LEU A 182 12.03 10.00 -4.99
C LEU A 182 12.01 11.49 -5.38
N LEU A 183 12.56 12.37 -4.54
CA LEU A 183 12.50 13.83 -4.70
C LEU A 183 13.51 14.35 -5.72
#